data_AF-A0A7H8V369-F1
#
_entry.id   AF-A0A7H8V369-F1
#
_cell.length_a   1.000
_cell.length_b   1.000
_cell.length_c   1.000
_cell.angle_alpha   90.00
_cell.angle_beta   90.00
_cell.angle_gamma   90.00
#
_symmetry.space_group_name_H-M   'P 1'
#
loop_
_entity.id
_entity.type
_entity.pdbx_description
1 polymer ?
#
loop_
_entity_poly.entity_id
_entity_poly.type
_entity_poly.pdbx_seq_one_letter_code
_entity_poly.pdbx_strand_id
1 'polypeptide(L)'
;MINSIQILKERYLKNIKENPTVYIGIELEFPIVNSQGGATDTNVAKNLLKRLLEEYDFEVERFDRDGNPIQLKSTKNEDRILFEVSYNTLEFAFAKASRIQEVEERFKNYLNIIQPILREEHHEIQGEGIHPFWSENDNSPVKYPRYEMLMQYLAMGKNMKGLHNYPEYGAFICGSQVQLDVSRENYLSVINVFNQIEAVKAYLFANSEFSDSSWDTKIARDIFWEQSMHGILQENAGVNSKDFQTEDEFFAYLDRSALFTAEREGTSYYFYPIAANEYLSQKTIEAYSLSGEKVNLTPREADFRNHRSYQYQDLTTRGTVEFRSVCTQPFEKTFASAAFHLGILENLENVKAYLQDASFFQEEGRDYKALRRKFSKKELTASEREHIYEFTKTLLQLARAGLLARQLGEEVYLPTL
;
A
#
# COMPACT_ATOMS: atom_id res chain seq x y z
N MET A 1 30.38 -8.18 -14.67
CA MET A 1 29.14 -8.60 -13.98
C MET A 1 28.17 -7.46 -14.07
N ILE A 2 26.93 -7.72 -14.48
CA ILE A 2 25.88 -6.69 -14.48
C ILE A 2 25.56 -6.38 -13.01
N ASN A 3 25.57 -5.10 -12.65
CA ASN A 3 25.36 -4.65 -11.29
C ASN A 3 23.85 -4.43 -11.06
N SER A 4 23.23 -5.23 -10.19
CA SER A 4 21.80 -5.13 -9.84
C SER A 4 21.43 -3.76 -9.28
N ILE A 5 22.33 -3.12 -8.51
CA ILE A 5 22.17 -1.71 -8.07
C ILE A 5 21.98 -0.78 -9.27
N GLN A 6 22.76 -0.94 -10.35
CA GLN A 6 22.64 -0.09 -11.53
C GLN A 6 21.29 -0.29 -12.23
N ILE A 7 20.82 -1.54 -12.34
CA ILE A 7 19.49 -1.86 -12.90
C ILE A 7 18.38 -1.20 -12.05
N LEU A 8 18.49 -1.29 -10.73
CA LEU A 8 17.54 -0.67 -9.80
C LEU A 8 17.57 0.86 -9.91
N LYS A 9 18.76 1.48 -9.96
CA LYS A 9 18.91 2.93 -10.17
C LYS A 9 18.27 3.37 -11.47
N GLU A 10 18.56 2.70 -12.58
CA GLU A 10 17.94 3.01 -13.88
C GLU A 10 16.43 2.87 -13.85
N ARG A 11 15.91 1.87 -13.14
CA ARG A 11 14.47 1.65 -12.99
C ARG A 11 13.77 2.75 -12.20
N TYR A 12 14.32 3.12 -11.05
CA TYR A 12 13.62 3.97 -10.08
C TYR A 12 13.95 5.45 -10.22
N LEU A 13 15.15 5.80 -10.70
CA LEU A 13 15.59 7.20 -10.80
C LEU A 13 15.22 7.85 -12.13
N LYS A 14 14.99 7.06 -13.18
CA LYS A 14 14.78 7.54 -14.56
C LYS A 14 13.67 8.59 -14.69
N ASN A 15 12.61 8.46 -13.91
CA ASN A 15 11.44 9.34 -14.01
C ASN A 15 11.37 10.41 -12.91
N ILE A 16 12.35 10.47 -12.00
CA ILE A 16 12.43 11.52 -10.99
C ILE A 16 12.87 12.82 -11.68
N LYS A 17 12.10 13.89 -11.49
CA LYS A 17 12.39 15.21 -12.07
C LYS A 17 13.28 16.02 -11.11
N GLU A 18 14.02 16.99 -11.63
CA GLU A 18 14.79 17.92 -10.79
C GLU A 18 13.86 18.85 -9.99
N ASN A 19 12.85 19.42 -10.66
CA ASN A 19 11.90 20.36 -10.06
C ASN A 19 10.46 19.94 -10.41
N PRO A 20 9.93 18.87 -9.78
CA PRO A 20 8.57 18.43 -10.06
C PRO A 20 7.54 19.43 -9.51
N THR A 21 6.44 19.60 -10.23
CA THR A 21 5.19 20.04 -9.60
C THR A 21 4.69 18.90 -8.72
N VAL A 22 4.38 19.19 -7.45
CA VAL A 22 3.82 18.21 -6.53
C VAL A 22 2.36 17.96 -6.87
N TYR A 23 2.06 16.80 -7.45
CA TYR A 23 0.70 16.28 -7.54
C TYR A 23 0.46 15.23 -6.45
N ILE A 24 -0.83 14.98 -6.23
CA ILE A 24 -1.33 14.04 -5.22
C ILE A 24 -1.98 12.88 -5.97
N GLY A 25 -1.37 11.69 -5.87
CA GLY A 25 -2.00 10.42 -6.20
C GLY A 25 -2.63 9.82 -4.95
N ILE A 26 -3.85 9.31 -5.05
CA ILE A 26 -4.55 8.64 -3.95
C ILE A 26 -5.13 7.34 -4.51
N GLU A 27 -4.89 6.24 -3.81
CA GLU A 27 -5.51 4.93 -4.05
C GLU A 27 -6.23 4.50 -2.77
N LEU A 28 -7.51 4.14 -2.88
CA LEU A 28 -8.36 3.76 -1.76
C LEU A 28 -8.99 2.40 -1.99
N GLU A 29 -8.72 1.46 -1.10
CA GLU A 29 -9.31 0.12 -1.12
C GLU A 29 -10.44 0.04 -0.08
N PHE A 30 -11.59 -0.53 -0.45
CA PHE A 30 -12.70 -0.75 0.47
C PHE A 30 -13.28 -2.17 0.31
N PRO A 31 -13.58 -2.88 1.41
CA PRO A 31 -14.35 -4.11 1.33
C PRO A 31 -15.78 -3.81 0.84
N ILE A 32 -16.29 -4.66 -0.06
CA ILE A 32 -17.71 -4.77 -0.40
C ILE A 32 -18.33 -5.76 0.59
N VAL A 33 -19.21 -5.31 1.47
CA VAL A 33 -19.74 -6.06 2.60
C VAL A 33 -21.22 -6.35 2.40
N ASN A 34 -21.63 -7.59 2.72
CA ASN A 34 -23.05 -7.93 2.85
C ASN A 34 -23.61 -7.32 4.15
N SER A 35 -24.51 -6.34 4.00
CA SER A 35 -25.14 -5.62 5.11
C SER A 35 -26.08 -6.47 5.97
N GLN A 36 -26.50 -7.65 5.49
CA GLN A 36 -27.26 -8.63 6.27
C GLN A 36 -26.35 -9.59 7.07
N GLY A 37 -25.03 -9.48 6.88
CA GLY A 37 -24.02 -10.33 7.51
C GLY A 37 -23.59 -11.51 6.64
N GLY A 38 -22.39 -12.02 6.94
CA GLY A 38 -21.79 -13.17 6.24
C GLY A 38 -21.04 -12.78 4.97
N ALA A 39 -20.76 -13.79 4.15
CA ALA A 39 -19.94 -13.66 2.96
C ALA A 39 -20.48 -12.65 1.94
N THR A 40 -19.57 -11.95 1.28
CA THR A 40 -19.87 -11.12 0.10
C THR A 40 -20.29 -11.99 -1.08
N ASP A 41 -21.39 -11.63 -1.74
CA ASP A 41 -21.75 -12.25 -3.02
C ASP A 41 -20.89 -11.66 -4.14
N THR A 42 -19.93 -12.45 -4.63
CA THR A 42 -19.04 -12.02 -5.71
C THR A 42 -19.77 -11.72 -7.03
N ASN A 43 -21.00 -12.20 -7.22
CA ASN A 43 -21.82 -11.82 -8.36
C ASN A 43 -22.33 -10.39 -8.24
N VAL A 44 -22.72 -9.95 -7.05
CA VAL A 44 -23.10 -8.55 -6.79
C VAL A 44 -21.93 -7.63 -7.08
N ALA A 45 -20.73 -7.99 -6.60
CA ALA A 45 -19.51 -7.25 -6.91
C ALA A 45 -19.24 -7.17 -8.43
N LYS A 46 -19.25 -8.30 -9.15
CA LYS A 46 -19.03 -8.30 -10.62
C LYS A 46 -20.11 -7.52 -11.37
N ASN A 47 -21.37 -7.60 -10.93
CA ASN A 47 -22.48 -6.89 -11.54
C ASN A 47 -22.38 -5.38 -11.32
N LEU A 48 -21.78 -4.91 -10.21
CA LEU A 48 -21.47 -3.49 -10.03
C LEU A 48 -20.65 -2.95 -11.20
N LEU A 49 -19.52 -3.59 -11.55
CA LEU A 49 -18.67 -3.10 -12.65
C LEU A 49 -19.36 -3.20 -14.02
N LYS A 50 -20.19 -4.23 -14.24
CA LYS A 50 -21.01 -4.31 -15.48
C LYS A 50 -21.98 -3.13 -15.58
N ARG A 51 -22.67 -2.81 -14.49
CA ARG A 51 -23.63 -1.70 -14.46
C ARG A 51 -22.95 -0.34 -14.58
N LEU A 52 -21.79 -0.15 -13.95
CA LEU A 52 -20.97 1.05 -14.14
C LEU A 52 -20.56 1.22 -15.61
N LEU A 53 -20.21 0.14 -16.31
CA LEU A 53 -19.88 0.15 -17.74
C LEU A 53 -21.09 0.44 -18.64
N GLU A 54 -22.27 -0.09 -18.29
CA GLU A 54 -23.50 0.04 -19.10
C GLU A 54 -24.21 1.39 -18.93
N GLU A 55 -24.22 1.93 -17.71
CA GLU A 55 -25.05 3.09 -17.35
C GLU A 55 -24.26 4.39 -17.13
N TYR A 56 -22.93 4.32 -17.01
CA TYR A 56 -22.08 5.47 -16.65
C TYR A 56 -20.86 5.61 -17.59
N ASP A 57 -20.12 6.71 -17.45
CA ASP A 57 -19.05 7.13 -18.36
C ASP A 57 -17.73 6.37 -18.14
N PHE A 58 -17.75 5.04 -18.26
CA PHE A 58 -16.60 4.17 -18.11
C PHE A 58 -16.27 3.39 -19.39
N GLU A 59 -14.98 3.09 -19.56
CA GLU A 59 -14.48 2.10 -20.50
C GLU A 59 -13.77 0.97 -19.73
N VAL A 60 -13.74 -0.23 -20.31
CA VAL A 60 -13.10 -1.39 -19.71
C VAL A 60 -11.63 -1.46 -20.11
N GLU A 61 -10.72 -1.51 -19.13
CA GLU A 61 -9.29 -1.73 -19.38
C GLU A 61 -8.91 -3.20 -19.27
N ARG A 62 -9.60 -3.98 -18.41
CA ARG A 62 -9.32 -5.40 -18.20
C ARG A 62 -10.57 -6.23 -17.96
N PHE A 63 -10.51 -7.45 -18.45
CA PHE A 63 -11.47 -8.51 -18.18
C PHE A 63 -10.79 -9.66 -17.42
N ASP A 64 -11.57 -10.36 -16.61
CA ASP A 64 -11.17 -11.69 -16.15
C ASP A 64 -11.37 -12.75 -17.25
N ARG A 65 -10.93 -13.99 -16.99
CA ARG A 65 -11.06 -15.10 -17.96
C ARG A 65 -12.50 -15.50 -18.29
N ASP A 66 -13.47 -15.13 -17.46
CA ASP A 66 -14.89 -15.42 -17.71
C ASP A 66 -15.56 -14.27 -18.49
N GLY A 67 -14.82 -13.22 -18.83
CA GLY A 67 -15.32 -12.06 -19.57
C GLY A 67 -16.02 -11.01 -18.69
N ASN A 68 -15.85 -11.04 -17.37
CA ASN A 68 -16.34 -9.95 -16.50
C ASN A 68 -15.35 -8.78 -16.49
N PRO A 69 -15.81 -7.53 -16.52
CA PRO A 69 -14.94 -6.37 -16.30
C PRO A 69 -14.37 -6.42 -14.87
N ILE A 70 -13.06 -6.21 -14.74
CA ILE A 70 -12.36 -6.19 -13.44
C ILE A 70 -11.60 -4.89 -13.18
N GLN A 71 -11.48 -4.05 -14.21
CA GLN A 71 -10.88 -2.73 -14.12
C GLN A 71 -11.55 -1.83 -15.15
N LEU A 72 -12.20 -0.79 -14.65
CA LEU A 72 -12.82 0.27 -15.43
C LEU A 72 -11.98 1.53 -15.35
N LYS A 73 -12.03 2.32 -16.40
CA LYS A 73 -11.43 3.64 -16.47
C LYS A 73 -12.51 4.67 -16.82
N SER A 74 -12.58 5.73 -16.04
CA SER A 74 -13.48 6.85 -16.29
C SER A 74 -13.03 7.60 -17.55
N THR A 75 -13.96 7.79 -18.48
CA THR A 75 -13.70 8.55 -19.73
C THR A 75 -13.66 10.06 -19.50
N LYS A 76 -14.03 10.52 -18.29
CA LYS A 76 -14.05 11.94 -17.91
C LYS A 76 -12.76 12.44 -17.27
N ASN A 77 -12.07 11.59 -16.51
CA ASN A 77 -11.00 12.05 -15.60
C ASN A 77 -9.87 11.04 -15.38
N GLU A 78 -9.80 9.94 -16.15
CA GLU A 78 -8.74 8.92 -16.08
C GLU A 78 -8.67 8.12 -14.76
N ASP A 79 -9.64 8.30 -13.85
CA ASP A 79 -9.76 7.48 -12.64
C ASP A 79 -10.02 6.03 -13.00
N ARG A 80 -9.56 5.12 -12.15
CA ARG A 80 -9.84 3.70 -12.28
C ARG A 80 -10.62 3.18 -11.09
N ILE A 81 -11.56 2.29 -11.39
CA ILE A 81 -12.29 1.51 -10.41
C ILE A 81 -12.03 0.04 -10.75
N LEU A 82 -11.43 -0.70 -9.83
CA LEU A 82 -11.00 -2.07 -10.08
C LEU A 82 -11.18 -2.96 -8.86
N PHE A 83 -11.13 -4.27 -9.09
CA PHE A 83 -10.94 -5.21 -8.00
C PHE A 83 -9.46 -5.30 -7.64
N GLU A 84 -9.21 -5.44 -6.34
CA GLU A 84 -7.90 -5.84 -5.82
C GLU A 84 -7.69 -7.36 -5.99
N VAL A 85 -6.88 -8.00 -5.14
CA VAL A 85 -6.58 -9.44 -5.24
C VAL A 85 -7.82 -10.33 -5.35
N SER A 86 -8.94 -9.97 -4.70
CA SER A 86 -10.21 -10.70 -4.74
C SER A 86 -11.37 -9.83 -5.21
N TYR A 87 -12.50 -10.45 -5.55
CA TYR A 87 -13.75 -9.73 -5.88
C TYR A 87 -14.42 -9.07 -4.65
N ASN A 88 -13.87 -9.24 -3.44
CA ASN A 88 -14.43 -8.68 -2.21
C ASN A 88 -13.96 -7.24 -1.94
N THR A 89 -12.95 -6.75 -2.66
CA THR A 89 -12.35 -5.44 -2.44
C THR A 89 -12.43 -4.59 -3.69
N LEU A 90 -13.01 -3.41 -3.56
CA LEU A 90 -13.06 -2.39 -4.61
C LEU A 90 -11.98 -1.33 -4.35
N GLU A 91 -11.17 -1.06 -5.35
CA GLU A 91 -10.16 0.00 -5.32
C GLU A 91 -10.59 1.18 -6.19
N PHE A 92 -10.39 2.38 -5.66
CA PHE A 92 -10.43 3.64 -6.39
C PHE A 92 -9.00 4.15 -6.58
N ALA A 93 -8.46 4.01 -7.79
CA ALA A 93 -7.16 4.55 -8.16
C ALA A 93 -7.38 5.87 -8.93
N PHE A 94 -7.27 6.99 -8.22
CA PHE A 94 -7.58 8.30 -8.79
C PHE A 94 -6.45 8.81 -9.69
N ALA A 95 -6.82 9.45 -10.79
CA ALA A 95 -5.88 10.28 -11.53
C ALA A 95 -5.33 11.39 -10.63
N LYS A 96 -4.06 11.73 -10.84
CA LYS A 96 -3.34 12.74 -10.05
C LYS A 96 -4.13 14.05 -9.94
N ALA A 97 -4.13 14.64 -8.75
CA ALA A 97 -4.83 15.88 -8.45
C ALA A 97 -3.86 16.98 -7.98
N SER A 98 -4.29 18.23 -8.09
CA SER A 98 -3.53 19.37 -7.58
C SER A 98 -3.84 19.69 -6.12
N ARG A 99 -5.05 19.30 -5.68
CA ARG A 99 -5.58 19.50 -4.33
C ARG A 99 -6.41 18.30 -3.89
N ILE A 100 -6.42 17.99 -2.60
CA ILE A 100 -7.14 16.83 -2.04
C ILE A 100 -8.66 16.90 -2.34
N GLN A 101 -9.25 18.09 -2.32
CA GLN A 101 -10.68 18.31 -2.56
C GLN A 101 -11.13 17.80 -3.95
N GLU A 102 -10.28 17.86 -4.98
CA GLU A 102 -10.60 17.32 -6.31
C GLU A 102 -10.79 15.79 -6.28
N VAL A 103 -10.03 15.10 -5.44
CA VAL A 103 -10.18 13.66 -5.23
C VAL A 103 -11.44 13.40 -4.41
N GLU A 104 -11.67 14.16 -3.35
CA GLU A 104 -12.87 14.03 -2.52
C GLU A 104 -14.17 14.24 -3.32
N GLU A 105 -14.23 15.27 -4.16
CA GLU A 105 -15.37 15.55 -5.04
C GLU A 105 -15.67 14.35 -5.96
N ARG A 106 -14.64 13.78 -6.59
CA ARG A 106 -14.78 12.59 -7.46
C ARG A 106 -15.18 11.35 -6.67
N PHE A 107 -14.56 11.12 -5.51
CA PHE A 107 -14.91 10.00 -4.64
C PHE A 107 -16.37 10.05 -4.19
N LYS A 108 -16.84 11.22 -3.72
CA LYS A 108 -18.25 11.41 -3.33
C LYS A 108 -19.20 11.13 -4.49
N ASN A 109 -18.85 11.56 -5.71
CA ASN A 109 -19.64 11.24 -6.90
C ASN A 109 -19.71 9.73 -7.15
N TYR A 110 -18.59 9.01 -7.03
CA TYR A 110 -18.59 7.55 -7.17
C TYR A 110 -19.39 6.87 -6.06
N LEU A 111 -19.25 7.30 -4.79
CA LEU A 111 -20.04 6.75 -3.68
C LEU A 111 -21.55 6.93 -3.89
N ASN A 112 -21.97 8.10 -4.38
CA ASN A 112 -23.38 8.40 -4.66
C ASN A 112 -23.97 7.51 -5.76
N ILE A 113 -23.13 6.91 -6.60
CA ILE A 113 -23.54 5.97 -7.66
C ILE A 113 -23.46 4.53 -7.16
N ILE A 114 -22.31 4.15 -6.58
CA ILE A 114 -21.98 2.77 -6.24
C ILE A 114 -22.78 2.26 -5.05
N GLN A 115 -22.95 3.07 -4.01
CA GLN A 115 -23.65 2.63 -2.80
C GLN A 115 -25.12 2.28 -3.07
N PRO A 116 -25.91 3.07 -3.83
CA PRO A 116 -27.26 2.66 -4.24
C PRO A 116 -27.29 1.35 -5.03
N ILE A 117 -26.37 1.16 -5.99
CA ILE A 117 -26.32 -0.08 -6.79
C ILE A 117 -26.09 -1.30 -5.90
N LEU A 118 -25.12 -1.24 -4.98
CA LEU A 118 -24.83 -2.35 -4.08
C LEU A 118 -26.00 -2.64 -3.13
N ARG A 119 -26.71 -1.61 -2.66
CA ARG A 119 -27.82 -1.75 -1.71
C ARG A 119 -29.05 -2.45 -2.28
N GLU A 120 -29.23 -2.46 -3.60
CA GLU A 120 -30.30 -3.22 -4.25
C GLU A 120 -30.22 -4.71 -3.90
N GLU A 121 -29.01 -5.23 -3.70
CA GLU A 121 -28.73 -6.62 -3.32
C GLU A 121 -28.13 -6.71 -1.92
N HIS A 122 -28.44 -5.75 -1.04
CA HIS A 122 -28.00 -5.72 0.37
C HIS A 122 -26.48 -5.68 0.59
N HIS A 123 -25.71 -5.10 -0.33
CA HIS A 123 -24.29 -4.86 -0.15
C HIS A 123 -23.95 -3.37 0.00
N GLU A 124 -22.77 -3.07 0.52
CA GLU A 124 -22.22 -1.71 0.56
C GLU A 124 -20.69 -1.76 0.65
N ILE A 125 -20.02 -0.69 0.25
CA ILE A 125 -18.59 -0.54 0.61
C ILE A 125 -18.46 0.10 2.00
N GLN A 126 -17.49 -0.35 2.79
CA GLN A 126 -17.27 0.10 4.17
C GLN A 126 -15.83 0.55 4.41
N GLY A 127 -15.61 1.54 5.27
CA GLY A 127 -14.29 2.09 5.60
C GLY A 127 -13.51 1.26 6.61
N GLU A 128 -13.26 -0.01 6.31
CA GLU A 128 -12.62 -0.99 7.21
C GLU A 128 -11.31 -1.50 6.62
N GLY A 129 -10.24 -1.57 7.42
CA GLY A 129 -8.93 -2.08 6.97
C GLY A 129 -8.85 -3.60 6.89
N ILE A 130 -9.84 -4.32 7.42
CA ILE A 130 -10.04 -5.76 7.25
C ILE A 130 -11.51 -5.99 6.94
N HIS A 131 -11.79 -6.82 5.95
CA HIS A 131 -13.15 -7.22 5.63
C HIS A 131 -13.83 -7.86 6.85
N PRO A 132 -14.97 -7.34 7.36
CA PRO A 132 -15.59 -7.83 8.60
C PRO A 132 -15.93 -9.33 8.59
N PHE A 133 -16.33 -9.86 7.43
CA PHE A 133 -16.64 -11.28 7.21
C PHE A 133 -15.56 -12.04 6.44
N TRP A 134 -14.29 -11.64 6.58
CA TRP A 134 -13.18 -12.22 5.80
C TRP A 134 -13.14 -13.76 5.84
N SER A 135 -13.48 -14.39 6.97
CA SER A 135 -13.38 -15.84 7.17
C SER A 135 -14.50 -16.63 6.48
N GLU A 136 -15.61 -15.97 6.15
CA GLU A 136 -16.75 -16.55 5.44
C GLU A 136 -16.68 -16.30 3.92
N ASN A 137 -15.96 -15.26 3.50
CA ASN A 137 -15.83 -14.85 2.11
C ASN A 137 -15.20 -15.93 1.20
N ASP A 138 -15.58 -15.89 -0.07
CA ASP A 138 -14.74 -16.46 -1.14
C ASP A 138 -13.52 -15.55 -1.36
N ASN A 139 -12.42 -15.88 -0.69
CA ASN A 139 -11.15 -15.17 -0.81
C ASN A 139 -10.32 -15.65 -2.03
N SER A 140 -10.93 -16.35 -2.98
CA SER A 140 -10.27 -16.73 -4.22
C SER A 140 -9.80 -15.48 -4.97
N PRO A 141 -8.66 -15.55 -5.67
CA PRO A 141 -8.20 -14.44 -6.46
C PRO A 141 -9.19 -14.12 -7.58
N VAL A 142 -9.26 -12.84 -7.97
CA VAL A 142 -9.82 -12.46 -9.26
C VAL A 142 -9.21 -13.35 -10.34
N LYS A 143 -10.01 -13.84 -11.29
CA LYS A 143 -9.60 -14.79 -12.35
C LYS A 143 -8.72 -14.12 -13.42
N TYR A 144 -7.62 -13.56 -12.97
CA TYR A 144 -6.64 -12.81 -13.72
C TYR A 144 -5.24 -13.32 -13.35
N PRO A 145 -4.38 -13.68 -14.33
CA PRO A 145 -3.13 -14.40 -14.07
C PRO A 145 -2.23 -13.81 -12.98
N ARG A 146 -2.19 -12.47 -12.86
CA ARG A 146 -1.37 -11.77 -11.88
C ARG A 146 -1.81 -12.06 -10.43
N TYR A 147 -3.11 -12.11 -10.17
CA TYR A 147 -3.66 -12.31 -8.82
C TYR A 147 -3.62 -13.79 -8.44
N GLU A 148 -3.86 -14.69 -9.40
CA GLU A 148 -3.71 -16.12 -9.17
C GLU A 148 -2.26 -16.50 -8.88
N MET A 149 -1.31 -15.93 -9.62
CA MET A 149 0.12 -16.11 -9.36
C MET A 149 0.46 -15.62 -7.95
N LEU A 150 -0.06 -14.46 -7.55
CA LEU A 150 0.18 -13.90 -6.23
C LEU A 150 -0.33 -14.84 -5.13
N MET A 151 -1.55 -15.37 -5.27
CA MET A 151 -2.13 -16.30 -4.29
C MET A 151 -1.34 -17.61 -4.21
N GLN A 152 -0.91 -18.16 -5.34
CA GLN A 152 -0.05 -19.36 -5.35
C GLN A 152 1.31 -19.11 -4.71
N TYR A 153 1.93 -17.95 -4.99
CA TYR A 153 3.16 -17.52 -4.34
C TYR A 153 3.00 -17.42 -2.83
N LEU A 154 1.98 -16.71 -2.35
CA LEU A 154 1.70 -16.55 -0.92
C LEU A 154 1.42 -17.90 -0.23
N ALA A 155 0.72 -18.81 -0.92
CA ALA A 155 0.43 -20.16 -0.42
C ALA A 155 1.68 -21.01 -0.18
N MET A 156 2.83 -20.70 -0.83
CA MET A 156 4.11 -21.35 -0.52
C MET A 156 4.52 -21.17 0.95
N GLY A 157 4.09 -20.07 1.58
CA GLY A 157 4.42 -19.74 2.96
C GLY A 157 3.61 -20.53 4.01
N LYS A 158 2.58 -21.27 3.58
CA LYS A 158 1.69 -21.99 4.50
C LYS A 158 2.48 -23.02 5.32
N ASN A 159 2.32 -23.00 6.64
CA ASN A 159 3.06 -23.82 7.60
C ASN A 159 4.57 -23.58 7.67
N MET A 160 5.12 -22.55 7.01
CA MET A 160 6.51 -22.17 7.21
C MET A 160 6.69 -21.51 8.58
N LYS A 161 7.77 -21.87 9.28
CA LYS A 161 8.08 -21.31 10.60
C LYS A 161 8.30 -19.79 10.50
N GLY A 162 7.59 -19.04 11.33
CA GLY A 162 7.71 -17.57 11.39
C GLY A 162 6.77 -16.81 10.47
N LEU A 163 5.99 -17.52 9.63
CA LEU A 163 4.93 -16.93 8.82
C LEU A 163 3.55 -17.22 9.43
N HIS A 164 2.56 -16.37 9.16
CA HIS A 164 1.16 -16.63 9.52
C HIS A 164 0.51 -17.59 8.52
N ASN A 165 -0.62 -18.19 8.91
CA ASN A 165 -1.34 -19.19 8.09
C ASN A 165 -2.52 -18.61 7.28
N TYR A 166 -2.40 -17.35 6.85
CA TYR A 166 -3.44 -16.64 6.07
C TYR A 166 -2.88 -16.22 4.70
N PRO A 167 -2.47 -17.16 3.83
CA PRO A 167 -1.87 -16.81 2.54
C PRO A 167 -2.80 -15.96 1.65
N GLU A 168 -4.10 -16.01 1.89
CA GLU A 168 -5.13 -15.22 1.22
C GLU A 168 -5.30 -13.79 1.76
N TYR A 169 -4.42 -13.32 2.65
CA TYR A 169 -4.59 -12.00 3.31
C TYR A 169 -4.83 -10.83 2.34
N GLY A 170 -4.21 -10.86 1.16
CA GLY A 170 -4.42 -9.84 0.13
C GLY A 170 -5.86 -9.74 -0.38
N ALA A 171 -6.69 -10.76 -0.17
CA ALA A 171 -8.10 -10.78 -0.55
C ALA A 171 -9.01 -9.99 0.39
N PHE A 172 -8.56 -9.67 1.61
CA PHE A 172 -9.44 -9.13 2.65
C PHE A 172 -8.85 -7.95 3.44
N ILE A 173 -7.56 -7.64 3.29
CA ILE A 173 -7.01 -6.40 3.85
C ILE A 173 -7.22 -5.23 2.90
N CYS A 174 -7.44 -4.04 3.45
CA CYS A 174 -7.63 -2.82 2.66
C CYS A 174 -6.73 -1.69 3.19
N GLY A 175 -6.09 -0.97 2.27
CA GLY A 175 -5.23 0.18 2.53
C GLY A 175 -5.75 1.50 1.95
N SER A 176 -5.22 2.60 2.49
CA SER A 176 -5.29 3.92 1.89
C SER A 176 -3.87 4.37 1.59
N GLN A 177 -3.60 4.66 0.31
CA GLN A 177 -2.26 4.89 -0.20
C GLN A 177 -2.18 6.27 -0.82
N VAL A 178 -1.08 6.96 -0.56
CA VAL A 178 -0.85 8.34 -1.03
C VAL A 178 0.48 8.36 -1.78
N GLN A 179 0.48 8.92 -2.97
CA GLN A 179 1.64 9.00 -3.84
C GLN A 179 1.95 10.48 -4.12
N LEU A 180 3.14 10.94 -3.74
CA LEU A 180 3.56 12.34 -3.91
C LEU A 180 4.82 12.44 -4.77
N ASP A 181 4.83 13.36 -5.72
CA ASP A 181 6.03 13.65 -6.52
C ASP A 181 7.21 14.07 -5.63
N VAL A 182 8.40 13.59 -5.97
CA VAL A 182 9.67 13.92 -5.30
C VAL A 182 10.72 14.32 -6.32
N SER A 183 11.72 15.07 -5.86
CA SER A 183 12.86 15.46 -6.69
C SER A 183 14.09 14.59 -6.43
N ARG A 184 15.10 14.73 -7.29
CA ARG A 184 16.42 14.12 -7.07
C ARG A 184 17.08 14.60 -5.77
N GLU A 185 16.74 15.80 -5.30
CA GLU A 185 17.32 16.41 -4.11
C GLU A 185 16.64 15.94 -2.82
N ASN A 186 15.34 15.64 -2.84
CA ASN A 186 14.58 15.40 -1.62
C ASN A 186 14.11 13.96 -1.40
N TYR A 187 14.06 13.09 -2.43
CA TYR A 187 13.41 11.77 -2.29
C TYR A 187 13.95 10.94 -1.13
N LEU A 188 15.27 10.99 -0.89
CA LEU A 188 15.91 10.26 0.21
C LEU A 188 15.52 10.83 1.58
N SER A 189 15.46 12.17 1.69
CA SER A 189 14.99 12.86 2.91
C SER A 189 13.53 12.54 3.18
N VAL A 190 12.69 12.47 2.13
CA VAL A 190 11.28 12.07 2.24
C VAL A 190 11.18 10.65 2.79
N ILE A 191 11.90 9.68 2.20
CA ILE A 191 11.92 8.29 2.69
C ILE A 191 12.30 8.24 4.17
N ASN A 192 13.39 8.90 4.57
CA ASN A 192 13.87 8.89 5.97
C ASN A 192 12.88 9.55 6.94
N VAL A 193 12.37 10.75 6.61
CA VAL A 193 11.42 11.49 7.48
C VAL A 193 10.14 10.69 7.68
N PHE A 194 9.58 10.12 6.60
CA PHE A 194 8.36 9.32 6.72
C PHE A 194 8.59 7.99 7.44
N ASN A 195 9.79 7.41 7.32
CA ASN A 195 10.16 6.22 8.09
C ASN A 195 10.25 6.49 9.59
N GLN A 196 10.79 7.66 9.97
CA GLN A 196 10.89 8.10 11.37
C GLN A 196 9.53 8.25 12.06
N ILE A 197 8.51 8.70 11.33
CA ILE A 197 7.18 8.99 11.90
C ILE A 197 6.19 7.83 11.78
N GLU A 198 6.64 6.62 11.44
CA GLU A 198 5.77 5.46 11.27
C GLU A 198 4.97 5.09 12.53
N ALA A 199 5.50 5.36 13.73
CA ALA A 199 4.76 5.17 14.99
C ALA A 199 3.53 6.10 15.08
N VAL A 200 3.64 7.34 14.61
CA VAL A 200 2.54 8.32 14.57
C VAL A 200 1.51 7.92 13.54
N LYS A 201 1.95 7.44 12.37
CA LYS A 201 1.05 6.91 11.34
C LYS A 201 0.27 5.69 11.84
N ALA A 202 0.93 4.78 12.56
CA ALA A 202 0.27 3.66 13.22
C ALA A 202 -0.72 4.10 14.29
N TYR A 203 -0.38 5.09 15.11
CA TYR A 203 -1.24 5.61 16.17
C TYR A 203 -2.50 6.32 15.62
N LEU A 204 -2.33 7.15 14.58
CA LEU A 204 -3.42 7.93 13.98
C LEU A 204 -4.36 7.11 13.08
N PHE A 205 -3.80 6.17 12.31
CA PHE A 205 -4.51 5.52 11.21
C PHE A 205 -4.66 4.00 11.37
N ALA A 206 -4.66 3.53 12.61
CA ALA A 206 -4.97 2.14 12.91
C ALA A 206 -6.46 1.85 12.64
N ASN A 207 -6.73 0.88 11.76
CA ASN A 207 -8.09 0.46 11.46
C ASN A 207 -8.13 -0.98 10.92
N SER A 208 -7.30 -1.87 11.47
CA SER A 208 -7.21 -3.25 10.99
C SER A 208 -6.95 -4.20 12.16
N GLU A 209 -7.72 -4.09 13.23
CA GLU A 209 -7.73 -5.09 14.29
C GLU A 209 -8.22 -6.43 13.76
N PHE A 210 -7.57 -7.52 14.17
CA PHE A 210 -7.93 -8.87 13.73
C PHE A 210 -8.33 -9.72 14.93
N SER A 211 -9.60 -10.13 14.97
CA SER A 211 -10.21 -10.88 16.08
C SER A 211 -9.74 -12.33 16.14
N ASP A 212 -9.39 -12.90 14.98
CA ASP A 212 -9.16 -14.34 14.84
C ASP A 212 -7.71 -14.74 15.16
N SER A 213 -6.95 -13.79 15.73
CA SER A 213 -5.61 -14.03 16.26
C SER A 213 -5.44 -13.37 17.63
N SER A 214 -4.43 -13.83 18.37
CA SER A 214 -4.01 -13.23 19.64
C SER A 214 -3.11 -12.01 19.47
N TRP A 215 -3.03 -11.42 18.27
CA TRP A 215 -2.13 -10.31 18.01
C TRP A 215 -2.55 -9.06 18.80
N ASP A 216 -1.62 -8.55 19.60
CA ASP A 216 -1.77 -7.30 20.35
C ASP A 216 -1.41 -6.10 19.47
N THR A 217 -2.26 -5.81 18.49
CA THR A 217 -2.10 -4.67 17.59
C THR A 217 -3.44 -4.25 17.00
N LYS A 218 -3.54 -2.95 16.69
CA LYS A 218 -4.60 -2.31 15.92
C LYS A 218 -4.33 -2.25 14.42
N ILE A 219 -3.15 -2.72 14.00
CA ILE A 219 -2.70 -2.74 12.60
C ILE A 219 -2.25 -4.15 12.18
N ALA A 220 -3.13 -5.14 12.26
CA ALA A 220 -2.80 -6.50 11.84
C ALA A 220 -2.30 -6.60 10.38
N ARG A 221 -2.64 -5.64 9.51
CA ARG A 221 -2.07 -5.50 8.15
C ARG A 221 -0.55 -5.57 8.12
N ASP A 222 0.12 -4.96 9.08
CA ASP A 222 1.58 -5.03 9.19
C ASP A 222 2.06 -6.47 9.37
N ILE A 223 1.35 -7.29 10.15
CA ILE A 223 1.70 -8.70 10.38
C ILE A 223 1.44 -9.51 9.10
N PHE A 224 0.32 -9.25 8.42
CA PHE A 224 0.00 -9.90 7.16
C PHE A 224 1.06 -9.67 6.07
N TRP A 225 1.65 -8.47 6.00
CA TRP A 225 2.75 -8.21 5.07
C TRP A 225 4.08 -8.81 5.57
N GLU A 226 4.48 -8.51 6.80
CA GLU A 226 5.81 -8.84 7.32
C GLU A 226 6.01 -10.33 7.65
N GLN A 227 4.94 -11.07 7.96
CA GLN A 227 4.99 -12.50 8.27
C GLN A 227 4.36 -13.34 7.16
N SER A 228 4.49 -12.90 5.91
CA SER A 228 4.14 -13.67 4.71
C SER A 228 5.36 -13.93 3.82
N MET A 229 5.15 -14.55 2.67
CA MET A 229 6.20 -14.72 1.66
C MET A 229 6.87 -13.40 1.25
N HIS A 230 6.13 -12.29 1.24
CA HIS A 230 6.70 -10.96 0.98
C HIS A 230 7.69 -10.51 2.07
N GLY A 231 7.51 -10.96 3.31
CA GLY A 231 8.33 -10.56 4.45
C GLY A 231 9.54 -11.45 4.74
N ILE A 232 9.78 -12.51 3.94
CA ILE A 232 10.92 -13.42 4.11
C ILE A 232 12.25 -12.64 4.07
N LEU A 233 12.39 -11.74 3.10
CA LEU A 233 13.50 -10.79 3.04
C LEU A 233 13.04 -9.52 3.75
N GLN A 234 13.69 -9.17 4.85
CA GLN A 234 13.26 -8.06 5.72
C GLN A 234 13.28 -6.71 4.98
N GLU A 235 14.20 -6.56 4.03
CA GLU A 235 14.32 -5.37 3.18
C GLU A 235 13.20 -5.25 2.14
N ASN A 236 12.36 -6.29 1.98
CA ASN A 236 11.28 -6.28 1.00
C ASN A 236 9.97 -5.71 1.55
N ALA A 237 9.66 -5.81 2.85
CA ALA A 237 8.34 -5.43 3.36
C ALA A 237 8.41 -4.74 4.74
N GLY A 238 7.58 -3.70 4.90
CA GLY A 238 7.43 -2.98 6.17
C GLY A 238 8.28 -1.71 6.30
N VAL A 239 8.66 -1.40 7.55
CA VAL A 239 9.46 -0.22 7.92
C VAL A 239 10.92 -0.42 7.50
N ASN A 240 11.58 0.61 6.94
CA ASN A 240 13.03 0.57 6.74
C ASN A 240 13.74 0.44 8.08
N SER A 241 14.76 -0.41 8.16
CA SER A 241 15.46 -0.67 9.43
C SER A 241 16.38 0.47 9.89
N LYS A 242 16.64 1.47 9.04
CA LYS A 242 17.52 2.61 9.32
C LYS A 242 17.20 3.79 8.41
N ASP A 243 17.75 4.96 8.78
CA ASP A 243 17.87 6.10 7.87
C ASP A 243 19.03 5.89 6.90
N PHE A 244 18.88 6.38 5.67
CA PHE A 244 19.90 6.31 4.64
C PHE A 244 20.61 7.66 4.49
N GLN A 245 21.95 7.66 4.58
CA GLN A 245 22.76 8.88 4.44
C GLN A 245 23.04 9.21 2.98
N THR A 246 23.03 8.22 2.09
CA THR A 246 23.36 8.38 0.68
C THR A 246 22.44 7.55 -0.21
N GLU A 247 22.33 7.94 -1.48
CA GLU A 247 21.66 7.15 -2.51
C GLU A 247 22.24 5.74 -2.61
N ASP A 248 23.57 5.60 -2.54
CA ASP A 248 24.23 4.29 -2.61
C ASP A 248 23.85 3.38 -1.44
N GLU A 249 23.69 3.94 -0.24
CA GLU A 249 23.22 3.19 0.92
C GLU A 249 21.77 2.72 0.75
N PHE A 250 20.89 3.58 0.23
CA PHE A 250 19.50 3.22 -0.06
C PHE A 250 19.41 2.13 -1.12
N PHE A 251 20.13 2.27 -2.23
CA PHE A 251 20.10 1.24 -3.28
C PHE A 251 20.81 -0.05 -2.86
N ALA A 252 21.84 0.00 -2.02
CA ALA A 252 22.42 -1.21 -1.44
C ALA A 252 21.44 -1.95 -0.53
N TYR A 253 20.54 -1.21 0.14
CA TYR A 253 19.46 -1.78 0.93
C TYR A 253 18.36 -2.37 0.03
N LEU A 254 17.90 -1.61 -0.97
CA LEU A 254 16.90 -2.04 -1.95
C LEU A 254 17.40 -3.25 -2.76
N ASP A 255 18.69 -3.38 -3.00
CA ASP A 255 19.29 -4.53 -3.67
C ASP A 255 19.19 -5.84 -2.86
N ARG A 256 18.67 -5.79 -1.63
CA ARG A 256 18.35 -6.96 -0.80
C ARG A 256 16.84 -7.27 -0.79
N SER A 257 16.00 -6.50 -1.47
CA SER A 257 14.58 -6.82 -1.62
C SER A 257 14.34 -7.93 -2.65
N ALA A 258 13.11 -8.45 -2.69
CA ALA A 258 12.81 -9.70 -3.34
C ALA A 258 12.48 -9.54 -4.83
N LEU A 259 13.04 -10.42 -5.65
CA LEU A 259 12.35 -10.92 -6.84
C LEU A 259 11.72 -12.27 -6.49
N PHE A 260 10.46 -12.45 -6.89
CA PHE A 260 9.72 -13.69 -6.66
C PHE A 260 8.86 -14.12 -7.86
N THR A 261 8.93 -13.36 -8.96
CA THR A 261 8.19 -13.65 -10.19
C THR A 261 9.03 -13.32 -11.42
N ALA A 262 8.76 -14.04 -12.50
CA ALA A 262 9.35 -13.81 -13.82
C ALA A 262 8.32 -14.15 -14.89
N GLU A 263 8.43 -13.53 -16.06
CA GLU A 263 7.56 -13.81 -17.20
C GLU A 263 8.36 -14.43 -18.34
N ARG A 264 7.85 -15.49 -18.96
CA ARG A 264 8.41 -16.08 -20.18
C ARG A 264 7.27 -16.30 -21.17
N GLU A 265 7.40 -15.72 -22.37
CA GLU A 265 6.46 -15.95 -23.48
C GLU A 265 4.99 -15.69 -23.07
N GLY A 266 4.74 -14.64 -22.28
CA GLY A 266 3.41 -14.29 -21.78
C GLY A 266 2.91 -15.14 -20.61
N THR A 267 3.69 -16.10 -20.13
CA THR A 267 3.38 -16.92 -18.95
C THR A 267 4.07 -16.38 -17.72
N SER A 268 3.31 -16.13 -16.66
CA SER A 268 3.83 -15.74 -15.34
C SER A 268 4.26 -16.97 -14.54
N TYR A 269 5.43 -16.88 -13.94
CA TYR A 269 5.98 -17.85 -13.00
C TYR A 269 6.23 -17.20 -11.65
N TYR A 270 6.20 -18.00 -10.60
CA TYR A 270 6.57 -17.59 -9.25
C TYR A 270 7.59 -18.56 -8.64
N PHE A 271 8.36 -18.08 -7.68
CA PHE A 271 9.41 -18.86 -7.03
C PHE A 271 9.66 -18.34 -5.61
N TYR A 272 10.37 -19.12 -4.82
CA TYR A 272 10.83 -18.69 -3.49
C TYR A 272 11.64 -17.39 -3.64
N PRO A 273 11.42 -16.34 -2.83
CA PRO A 273 12.01 -15.03 -3.05
C PRO A 273 13.54 -15.10 -3.06
N ILE A 274 14.14 -14.42 -4.04
CA ILE A 274 15.59 -14.29 -4.20
C ILE A 274 15.92 -12.80 -4.08
N ALA A 275 16.94 -12.47 -3.29
CA ALA A 275 17.40 -11.09 -3.16
C ALA A 275 17.93 -10.56 -4.49
N ALA A 276 17.67 -9.29 -4.81
CA ALA A 276 18.06 -8.68 -6.08
C ALA A 276 19.57 -8.80 -6.37
N ASN A 277 20.42 -8.62 -5.35
CA ASN A 277 21.87 -8.78 -5.40
C ASN A 277 22.35 -10.20 -5.70
N GLU A 278 21.50 -11.20 -5.45
CA GLU A 278 21.80 -12.63 -5.66
C GLU A 278 21.17 -13.16 -6.96
N TYR A 279 20.18 -12.46 -7.52
CA TYR A 279 19.32 -12.95 -8.59
C TYR A 279 20.07 -13.33 -9.87
N LEU A 280 20.88 -12.42 -10.41
CA LEU A 280 21.61 -12.64 -11.67
C LEU A 280 22.79 -13.60 -11.52
N SER A 281 23.17 -13.95 -10.29
CA SER A 281 24.23 -14.93 -10.04
C SER A 281 23.71 -16.38 -10.01
N GLN A 282 22.38 -16.57 -9.96
CA GLN A 282 21.78 -17.89 -10.02
C GLN A 282 22.01 -18.53 -11.40
N LYS A 283 22.42 -19.80 -11.42
CA LYS A 283 22.51 -20.56 -12.69
C LYS A 283 21.13 -20.96 -13.21
N THR A 284 20.25 -21.33 -12.29
CA THR A 284 18.88 -21.73 -12.53
C THR A 284 18.04 -21.36 -11.32
N ILE A 285 16.76 -21.05 -11.54
CA ILE A 285 15.76 -20.80 -10.52
C ILE A 285 14.69 -21.87 -10.69
N GLU A 286 14.43 -22.64 -9.61
CA GLU A 286 13.25 -23.50 -9.56
C GLU A 286 12.02 -22.61 -9.39
N ALA A 287 11.14 -22.62 -10.39
CA ALA A 287 9.93 -21.82 -10.43
C ALA A 287 8.71 -22.68 -10.74
N TYR A 288 7.54 -22.09 -10.53
CA TYR A 288 6.25 -22.75 -10.67
C TYR A 288 5.36 -21.94 -11.60
N SER A 289 4.66 -22.61 -12.51
CA SER A 289 3.60 -22.00 -13.31
C SER A 289 2.30 -21.92 -12.50
N LEU A 290 1.27 -21.25 -13.03
CA LEU A 290 -0.06 -21.20 -12.42
C LEU A 290 -0.72 -22.58 -12.23
N SER A 291 -0.36 -23.57 -13.04
CA SER A 291 -0.85 -24.96 -12.88
C SER A 291 -0.08 -25.74 -11.81
N GLY A 292 0.93 -25.12 -11.18
CA GLY A 292 1.83 -25.76 -10.23
C GLY A 292 2.94 -26.58 -10.89
N GLU A 293 3.09 -26.50 -12.21
CA GLU A 293 4.17 -27.19 -12.91
C GLU A 293 5.52 -26.57 -12.55
N LYS A 294 6.45 -27.43 -12.14
CA LYS A 294 7.82 -27.04 -11.81
C LYS A 294 8.65 -26.87 -13.09
N VAL A 295 9.30 -25.73 -13.21
CA VAL A 295 10.20 -25.39 -14.31
C VAL A 295 11.52 -24.82 -13.79
N ASN A 296 12.55 -24.89 -14.61
CA ASN A 296 13.85 -24.27 -14.34
C ASN A 296 14.02 -23.03 -15.22
N LEU A 297 14.09 -21.85 -14.60
CA LEU A 297 14.28 -20.60 -15.30
C LEU A 297 15.73 -20.15 -15.23
N THR A 298 16.25 -19.62 -16.34
CA THR A 298 17.47 -18.80 -16.30
C THR A 298 17.09 -17.36 -15.91
N PRO A 299 17.73 -16.76 -14.89
CA PRO A 299 17.51 -15.36 -14.51
C PRO A 299 17.85 -14.42 -15.67
N ARG A 300 17.10 -13.34 -15.81
CA ARG A 300 17.35 -12.29 -16.81
C ARG A 300 17.24 -10.92 -16.16
N GLU A 301 18.04 -9.97 -16.62
CA GLU A 301 17.90 -8.56 -16.23
C GLU A 301 16.48 -8.03 -16.47
N ALA A 302 15.84 -8.50 -17.54
CA ALA A 302 14.44 -8.22 -17.86
C ALA A 302 13.44 -8.52 -16.72
N ASP A 303 13.77 -9.42 -15.79
CA ASP A 303 12.91 -9.80 -14.66
C ASP A 303 12.81 -8.68 -13.62
N PHE A 304 13.79 -7.78 -13.56
CA PHE A 304 13.74 -6.56 -12.72
C PHE A 304 12.64 -5.58 -13.17
N ARG A 305 12.03 -5.76 -14.36
CA ARG A 305 10.86 -4.98 -14.77
C ARG A 305 9.66 -5.15 -13.85
N ASN A 306 9.60 -6.24 -13.11
CA ASN A 306 8.55 -6.53 -12.13
C ASN A 306 9.02 -6.30 -10.69
N HIS A 307 10.26 -5.86 -10.47
CA HIS A 307 10.76 -5.54 -9.14
C HIS A 307 9.94 -4.40 -8.53
N ARG A 308 9.49 -4.63 -7.30
CA ARG A 308 8.79 -3.68 -6.42
C ARG A 308 9.08 -4.11 -4.99
N SER A 309 9.56 -3.19 -4.16
CA SER A 309 9.59 -3.45 -2.72
C SER A 309 8.22 -3.11 -2.13
N TYR A 310 7.82 -3.82 -1.09
CA TYR A 310 6.59 -3.63 -0.33
C TYR A 310 6.88 -2.88 0.97
N GLN A 311 7.88 -2.00 0.93
CA GLN A 311 8.17 -1.10 2.03
C GLN A 311 7.10 -0.04 2.15
N TYR A 312 6.94 0.50 3.34
CA TYR A 312 5.94 1.52 3.59
C TYR A 312 6.20 2.82 2.82
N GLN A 313 7.47 3.14 2.60
CA GLN A 313 7.94 4.29 1.85
C GLN A 313 8.56 3.76 0.55
N ASP A 314 7.73 3.53 -0.46
CA ASP A 314 8.16 2.94 -1.74
C ASP A 314 8.56 4.03 -2.73
N LEU A 315 9.82 4.02 -3.19
CA LEU A 315 10.24 4.86 -4.30
C LEU A 315 9.69 4.24 -5.58
N THR A 316 8.76 4.92 -6.25
CA THR A 316 8.09 4.32 -7.41
C THR A 316 8.84 4.60 -8.70
N THR A 317 8.58 3.78 -9.73
CA THR A 317 9.07 4.03 -11.09
C THR A 317 8.44 5.26 -11.75
N ARG A 318 7.51 5.96 -11.10
CA ARG A 318 6.84 7.16 -11.63
C ARG A 318 7.52 8.46 -11.19
N GLY A 319 8.56 8.40 -10.38
CA GLY A 319 9.24 9.58 -9.85
C GLY A 319 8.57 10.15 -8.59
N THR A 320 7.97 9.30 -7.78
CA THR A 320 7.22 9.65 -6.57
C THR A 320 7.67 8.78 -5.40
N VAL A 321 7.34 9.17 -4.18
CA VAL A 321 7.27 8.24 -3.05
C VAL A 321 5.81 7.89 -2.80
N GLU A 322 5.53 6.60 -2.67
CA GLU A 322 4.22 6.06 -2.32
C GLU A 322 4.23 5.59 -0.87
N PHE A 323 3.27 6.09 -0.09
CA PHE A 323 3.10 5.77 1.32
C PHE A 323 2.03 4.70 1.48
N ARG A 324 2.43 3.51 1.97
CA ARG A 324 1.62 2.28 1.90
C ARG A 324 1.17 1.73 3.25
N SER A 325 1.52 2.41 4.35
CA SER A 325 1.35 1.88 5.72
C SER A 325 0.05 2.25 6.42
N VAL A 326 -0.84 2.98 5.76
CA VAL A 326 -2.11 3.41 6.32
C VAL A 326 -3.21 2.39 5.99
N CYS A 327 -4.01 2.03 6.99
CA CYS A 327 -5.21 1.20 6.79
C CYS A 327 -6.29 2.03 6.08
N THR A 328 -7.20 1.37 5.38
CA THR A 328 -8.45 2.04 4.96
C THR A 328 -9.12 2.70 6.15
N GLN A 329 -9.64 3.91 5.96
CA GLN A 329 -10.27 4.69 7.01
C GLN A 329 -11.79 4.81 6.76
N PRO A 330 -12.59 5.11 7.79
CA PRO A 330 -13.96 5.56 7.63
C PRO A 330 -14.09 6.71 6.62
N PHE A 331 -15.24 6.84 5.96
CA PHE A 331 -15.40 7.82 4.87
C PHE A 331 -15.18 9.26 5.32
N GLU A 332 -15.58 9.60 6.55
CA GLU A 332 -15.39 10.93 7.13
C GLU A 332 -13.93 11.26 7.47
N LYS A 333 -13.04 10.27 7.51
CA LYS A 333 -11.60 10.42 7.78
C LYS A 333 -10.70 10.01 6.61
N THR A 334 -11.28 9.53 5.51
CA THR A 334 -10.57 8.95 4.37
C THR A 334 -9.44 9.83 3.82
N PHE A 335 -9.63 11.15 3.76
CA PHE A 335 -8.64 12.08 3.20
C PHE A 335 -7.66 12.66 4.23
N ALA A 336 -7.83 12.34 5.52
CA ALA A 336 -6.96 12.84 6.57
C ALA A 336 -5.53 12.28 6.43
N SER A 337 -5.38 11.05 5.94
CA SER A 337 -4.06 10.47 5.63
C SER A 337 -3.36 11.26 4.52
N ALA A 338 -4.04 11.59 3.43
CA ALA A 338 -3.49 12.39 2.34
C ALA A 338 -3.06 13.77 2.81
N ALA A 339 -3.89 14.43 3.63
CA ALA A 339 -3.58 15.75 4.19
C ALA A 339 -2.36 15.69 5.12
N PHE A 340 -2.27 14.67 5.99
CA PHE A 340 -1.11 14.49 6.85
C PHE A 340 0.18 14.30 6.05
N HIS A 341 0.19 13.41 5.06
CA HIS A 341 1.39 13.16 4.24
C HIS A 341 1.77 14.38 3.41
N LEU A 342 0.81 15.02 2.75
CA LEU A 342 1.08 16.23 1.97
C LEU A 342 1.63 17.35 2.86
N GLY A 343 1.02 17.60 4.02
CA GLY A 343 1.46 18.62 4.96
C GLY A 343 2.88 18.39 5.48
N ILE A 344 3.24 17.15 5.78
CA ILE A 344 4.61 16.80 6.19
C ILE A 344 5.60 17.02 5.05
N LEU A 345 5.27 16.62 3.81
CA LEU A 345 6.14 16.83 2.65
C LEU A 345 6.38 18.33 2.39
N GLU A 346 5.34 19.15 2.49
CA GLU A 346 5.42 20.59 2.23
C GLU A 346 6.17 21.34 3.33
N ASN A 347 6.30 20.74 4.50
CA ASN A 347 7.05 21.26 5.62
C ASN A 347 8.30 20.42 5.95
N LEU A 348 8.85 19.71 4.96
CA LEU A 348 9.85 18.66 5.13
C LEU A 348 11.07 19.11 5.95
N GLU A 349 11.63 20.28 5.66
CA GLU A 349 12.85 20.75 6.34
C GLU A 349 12.62 21.07 7.83
N ASN A 350 11.47 21.66 8.17
CA ASN A 350 11.13 21.94 9.57
C ASN A 350 10.80 20.64 10.32
N VAL A 351 10.13 19.69 9.67
CA VAL A 351 9.89 18.35 10.24
C VAL A 351 11.21 17.64 10.47
N LYS A 352 12.11 17.64 9.50
CA LYS A 352 13.45 17.06 9.62
C LYS A 352 14.24 17.67 10.77
N ALA A 353 14.24 19.00 10.90
CA ALA A 353 14.89 19.70 12.00
C ALA A 353 14.28 19.31 13.36
N TYR A 354 12.95 19.25 13.46
CA TYR A 354 12.26 18.79 14.67
C TYR A 354 12.66 17.36 15.05
N LEU A 355 12.68 16.45 14.08
CA LEU A 355 12.97 15.04 14.31
C LEU A 355 14.40 14.77 14.75
N GLN A 356 15.37 15.67 14.49
CA GLN A 356 16.76 15.49 14.94
C GLN A 356 16.85 15.37 16.46
N ASP A 357 16.16 16.27 17.19
CA ASP A 357 16.25 16.42 18.64
C ASP A 357 14.92 16.17 19.37
N ALA A 358 13.93 15.58 18.71
CA ALA A 358 12.63 15.29 19.31
C ALA A 358 12.78 14.47 20.60
N SER A 359 12.19 14.95 21.70
CA SER A 359 12.22 14.29 23.01
C SER A 359 11.75 12.84 22.95
N PHE A 360 10.75 12.56 22.09
CA PHE A 360 10.27 11.22 21.80
C PHE A 360 11.40 10.23 21.49
N PHE A 361 12.35 10.59 20.61
CA PHE A 361 13.47 9.69 20.26
C PHE A 361 14.58 9.67 21.30
N GLN A 362 14.69 10.68 22.17
CA GLN A 362 15.63 10.64 23.29
C GLN A 362 15.23 9.57 24.31
N GLU A 363 13.92 9.37 24.48
CA GLU A 363 13.35 8.40 25.43
C GLU A 363 13.12 7.02 24.81
N GLU A 364 12.58 6.98 23.58
CA GLU A 364 12.14 5.75 22.93
C GLU A 364 13.20 5.13 21.99
N GLY A 365 14.25 5.89 21.65
CA GLY A 365 15.25 5.49 20.66
C GLY A 365 14.71 5.58 19.21
N ARG A 366 15.41 4.94 18.26
CA ARG A 366 15.14 5.05 16.81
C ARG A 366 14.92 3.70 16.11
N ASP A 367 14.54 2.67 16.86
CA ASP A 367 14.09 1.42 16.24
C ASP A 367 12.67 1.61 15.70
N TYR A 368 12.55 2.18 14.50
CA TYR A 368 11.28 2.57 13.91
C TYR A 368 10.29 1.40 13.80
N LYS A 369 10.78 0.18 13.57
CA LYS A 369 9.96 -1.02 13.53
C LYS A 369 9.40 -1.36 14.92
N ALA A 370 10.25 -1.35 15.95
CA ALA A 370 9.81 -1.58 17.33
C ALA A 370 8.83 -0.49 17.80
N LEU A 371 9.09 0.78 17.46
CA LEU A 371 8.21 1.90 17.79
C LEU A 371 6.84 1.76 17.14
N ARG A 372 6.79 1.45 15.84
CA ARG A 372 5.52 1.20 15.14
C ARG A 372 4.74 0.07 15.79
N ARG A 373 5.39 -1.04 16.15
CA ARG A 373 4.75 -2.14 16.89
C ARG A 373 4.25 -1.69 18.26
N LYS A 374 5.08 -1.01 19.05
CA LYS A 374 4.76 -0.52 20.40
C LYS A 374 3.52 0.38 20.40
N PHE A 375 3.50 1.40 19.56
CA PHE A 375 2.43 2.42 19.56
C PHE A 375 1.18 2.01 18.77
N SER A 376 1.19 0.81 18.19
CA SER A 376 0.02 0.21 17.56
C SER A 376 -0.72 -0.80 18.42
N LYS A 377 -0.28 -1.07 19.66
CA LYS A 377 -0.93 -2.04 20.54
C LYS A 377 -2.39 -1.71 20.81
N LYS A 378 -3.18 -2.72 21.17
CA LYS A 378 -4.60 -2.54 21.52
C LYS A 378 -4.73 -1.63 22.74
N GLU A 379 -3.85 -1.84 23.71
CA GLU A 379 -3.74 -1.03 24.92
C GLU A 379 -2.34 -0.42 25.05
N LEU A 380 -2.32 0.87 25.38
CA LEU A 380 -1.12 1.63 25.74
C LEU A 380 -1.22 2.02 27.21
N THR A 381 -0.09 1.99 27.93
CA THR A 381 -0.01 2.59 29.27
C THR A 381 -0.25 4.09 29.20
N ALA A 382 -0.56 4.72 30.35
CA ALA A 382 -0.78 6.16 30.40
C ALA A 382 0.43 6.97 29.89
N SER A 383 1.65 6.58 30.30
CA SER A 383 2.89 7.22 29.85
C SER A 383 3.13 7.02 28.35
N GLU A 384 2.97 5.79 27.82
CA GLU A 384 3.10 5.55 26.38
C GLU A 384 2.10 6.41 25.58
N ARG A 385 0.86 6.50 26.04
CA ARG A 385 -0.19 7.32 25.41
C ARG A 385 0.17 8.80 25.42
N GLU A 386 0.67 9.32 26.53
CA GLU A 386 1.09 10.72 26.65
C GLU A 386 2.27 11.02 25.72
N HIS A 387 3.27 10.13 25.67
CA HIS A 387 4.47 10.31 24.84
C HIS A 387 4.13 10.35 23.35
N ILE A 388 3.36 9.38 22.84
CA ILE A 388 2.96 9.37 21.43
C ILE A 388 2.01 10.52 21.10
N TYR A 389 1.16 10.95 22.05
CA TYR A 389 0.25 12.06 21.84
C TYR A 389 1.00 13.39 21.62
N GLU A 390 1.96 13.74 22.47
CA GLU A 390 2.71 15.00 22.31
C GLU A 390 3.59 15.00 21.04
N PHE A 391 4.17 13.84 20.69
CA PHE A 391 4.89 13.67 19.42
C PHE A 391 3.96 13.85 18.21
N THR A 392 2.80 13.19 18.24
CA THR A 392 1.77 13.26 17.18
C THR A 392 1.23 14.68 17.02
N LYS A 393 0.91 15.36 18.12
CA LYS A 393 0.40 16.73 18.15
C LYS A 393 1.37 17.70 17.50
N THR A 394 2.67 17.58 17.79
CA THR A 394 3.70 18.44 17.17
C THR A 394 3.79 18.19 15.67
N LEU A 395 3.76 16.92 15.24
CA LEU A 395 3.75 16.57 13.82
C LEU A 395 2.49 17.03 13.09
N LEU A 396 1.31 16.98 13.72
CA LEU A 396 0.07 17.52 13.16
C LEU A 396 0.15 19.04 12.99
N GLN A 397 0.76 19.76 13.93
CA GLN A 397 1.00 21.20 13.80
C GLN A 397 1.95 21.52 12.64
N LEU A 398 3.01 20.73 12.48
CA LEU A 398 3.94 20.86 11.36
C LEU A 398 3.28 20.53 10.02
N ALA A 399 2.49 19.46 9.96
CA ALA A 399 1.72 19.11 8.77
C ALA A 399 0.73 20.22 8.40
N ARG A 400 0.01 20.77 9.39
CA ARG A 400 -0.90 21.90 9.20
C ARG A 400 -0.17 23.13 8.65
N ALA A 401 1.01 23.44 9.15
CA ALA A 401 1.81 24.57 8.66
C ALA A 401 2.20 24.38 7.18
N GLY A 402 2.55 23.16 6.77
CA GLY A 402 2.81 22.84 5.36
C GLY A 402 1.58 23.04 4.45
N LEU A 403 0.41 22.57 4.88
CA LEU A 403 -0.83 22.76 4.12
C LEU A 403 -1.26 24.24 4.05
N LEU A 404 -1.10 24.99 5.15
CA LEU A 404 -1.39 26.43 5.15
C LEU A 404 -0.48 27.21 4.19
N ALA A 405 0.78 26.79 4.04
CA ALA A 405 1.71 27.40 3.09
C ALA A 405 1.27 27.24 1.63
N ARG A 406 0.57 26.14 1.31
CA ARG A 406 -0.03 25.90 -0.01
C ARG A 406 -1.21 26.81 -0.31
N GLN A 407 -1.92 27.30 0.72
CA GLN A 407 -3.09 28.18 0.60
C GLN A 407 -4.26 27.56 -0.20
N LEU A 408 -4.43 26.24 -0.11
CA LEU A 408 -5.48 25.49 -0.82
C LEU A 408 -6.60 24.97 0.09
N GLY A 409 -6.59 25.32 1.39
CA GLY A 409 -7.64 24.94 2.35
C GLY A 409 -7.63 23.44 2.70
N GLU A 410 -6.53 22.74 2.43
CA GLU A 410 -6.37 21.29 2.65
C GLU A 410 -6.19 20.96 4.13
N GLU A 411 -5.86 21.93 4.98
CA GLU A 411 -5.75 21.76 6.43
C GLU A 411 -7.08 21.39 7.12
N VAL A 412 -8.21 21.53 6.41
CA VAL A 412 -9.54 21.16 6.89
C VAL A 412 -9.68 19.67 7.22
N TYR A 413 -8.83 18.81 6.65
CA TYR A 413 -8.86 17.36 6.89
C TYR A 413 -8.05 16.92 8.13
N LEU A 414 -7.27 17.80 8.76
CA LEU A 414 -6.46 17.43 9.93
C LEU A 414 -7.23 17.40 11.27
N PRO A 415 -8.23 18.26 11.55
CA PRO A 415 -8.94 18.26 12.84
C PRO A 415 -9.65 16.95 13.22
N THR A 416 -9.82 16.03 12.28
CA THR A 416 -10.43 14.71 12.52
C THR A 416 -9.47 13.67 13.12
N LEU A 417 -8.17 14.02 13.21
CA LEU A 417 -7.07 13.17 13.67
C LEU A 417 -6.76 13.31 15.16
#